data_AF-A0A5N4EIC9-F1
#
_entry.id   AF-A0A5N4EIC9-F1
#
_cell.length_a   1.000
_cell.length_b   1.000
_cell.length_c   1.000
_cell.angle_alpha   90.00
_cell.angle_beta   90.00
_cell.angle_gamma   90.00
#
_symmetry.space_group_name_H-M   'P 1'
#
loop_
_entity.id
_entity.type
_entity.pdbx_description
1 polymer ?
#
loop_
_entity_poly.entity_id
_entity_poly.type
_entity_poly.pdbx_seq_one_letter_code
_entity_poly.pdbx_strand_id
1 'polypeptide(L)'
;MKQSGRNFSQLCSVEVEEKPDTLGNNTWLYEWIPQNDLGHPKTKAFITHGGVNGIYEAIYHGIPIVGLPTFVNQPDNIAHMTAKGAAIRLDLNTVSSTDLFDAFKTIINDPL
;
A
#
# COMPACT_ATOMS: atom_id res chain seq x y z
N MET A 1 1.14 7.84 -10.94
CA MET A 1 -0.30 7.89 -11.30
C MET A 1 -0.58 9.22 -11.96
N LYS A 2 -1.30 9.24 -13.08
CA LYS A 2 -1.58 10.49 -13.81
C LYS A 2 -2.72 11.21 -13.12
N GLN A 3 -2.40 12.08 -12.17
CA GLN A 3 -3.30 13.18 -11.81
C GLN A 3 -2.68 14.58 -11.92
N SER A 4 -1.43 14.75 -12.38
CA SER A 4 -0.92 16.11 -12.64
C SER A 4 0.38 16.25 -13.46
N GLY A 5 0.86 15.21 -14.16
CA GLY A 5 2.17 15.32 -14.86
C GLY A 5 3.38 15.53 -13.92
N ARG A 6 3.20 15.33 -12.62
CA ARG A 6 4.23 15.49 -11.58
C ARG A 6 4.83 14.14 -11.17
N ASN A 7 6.12 14.13 -10.85
CA ASN A 7 6.84 12.97 -10.32
C ASN A 7 6.60 12.86 -8.81
N PHE A 8 6.13 11.71 -8.33
CA PHE A 8 5.98 11.40 -6.90
C PHE A 8 6.43 9.97 -6.63
N SER A 9 6.94 9.75 -5.42
CA SER A 9 7.35 8.41 -4.94
C SER A 9 6.32 7.80 -3.99
N GLN A 10 5.51 8.62 -3.30
CA GLN A 10 4.50 8.14 -2.37
C GLN A 10 3.17 8.89 -2.56
N LEU A 11 2.09 8.11 -2.60
CA LEU A 11 0.73 8.60 -2.70
C LEU A 11 -0.09 7.91 -1.59
N CYS A 12 -0.77 8.70 -0.78
CA CYS A 12 -1.63 8.22 0.28
C CYS A 12 -3.05 8.75 0.05
N SER A 13 -4.01 7.83 -0.08
CA SER A 13 -5.42 8.19 0.03
C SER A 13 -5.80 8.10 1.50
N VAL A 14 -6.06 9.24 2.13
CA VAL A 14 -6.44 9.31 3.53
C VAL A 14 -7.31 10.53 3.74
N GLU A 15 -8.40 10.35 4.48
CA GLU A 15 -9.20 11.45 4.96
C GLU A 15 -8.49 12.06 6.17
N VAL A 16 -8.07 13.32 6.03
CA VAL A 16 -7.39 14.09 7.09
C VAL A 16 -8.09 15.44 7.22
N GLU A 17 -8.36 15.86 8.45
CA GLU A 17 -8.91 17.20 8.71
C GLU A 17 -7.87 18.30 8.38
N GLU A 18 -6.61 18.08 8.73
CA GLU A 18 -5.49 18.96 8.38
C GLU A 18 -4.29 18.16 7.88
N LYS A 19 -3.58 18.71 6.89
CA LYS A 19 -2.36 18.11 6.34
C LYS A 19 -1.23 18.20 7.39
N PRO A 20 -0.60 17.09 7.80
CA PRO A 20 0.51 17.12 8.74
C PRO A 20 1.73 17.88 8.20
N ASP A 21 2.34 18.71 9.05
CA ASP A 21 3.56 19.48 8.73
C ASP A 21 4.79 18.59 8.52
N THR A 22 4.76 17.34 9.00
CA THR A 22 5.88 16.39 8.94
C THR A 22 5.98 15.65 7.61
N LEU A 23 5.12 15.96 6.62
CA LEU A 23 5.14 15.28 5.32
C LEU A 23 6.32 15.72 4.47
N GLY A 24 7.07 14.74 3.96
CA GLY A 24 8.14 14.99 3.00
C GLY A 24 7.60 15.50 1.65
N ASN A 25 8.44 16.23 0.91
CA ASN A 25 8.12 16.79 -0.41
C ASN A 25 7.69 15.77 -1.48
N ASN A 26 7.93 14.49 -1.20
CA ASN A 26 7.64 13.34 -2.06
C ASN A 26 6.36 12.59 -1.65
N THR A 27 5.65 13.08 -0.64
CA THR A 27 4.41 12.51 -0.11
C THR A 27 3.23 13.40 -0.44
N TRP A 28 2.21 12.80 -1.05
CA TRP A 28 0.99 13.49 -1.43
C TRP A 28 -0.19 12.83 -0.74
N LEU A 29 -1.02 13.66 -0.10
CA LEU A 29 -2.29 13.25 0.48
C LEU A 29 -3.42 13.63 -0.48
N TYR A 30 -4.33 12.70 -0.68
CA TYR A 30 -5.58 12.89 -1.39
C TYR A 30 -6.70 12.34 -0.52
N GLU A 31 -7.84 13.01 -0.47
CA GLU A 31 -9.03 12.46 0.18
C GLU A 31 -9.46 11.17 -0.51
N TRP A 32 -9.41 11.19 -1.85
CA TRP A 32 -9.80 10.05 -2.67
C TRP A 32 -8.95 9.93 -3.94
N ILE A 33 -8.57 8.70 -4.27
CA ILE A 33 -7.90 8.34 -5.52
C ILE A 33 -8.68 7.22 -6.21
N PRO A 34 -8.78 7.20 -7.56
CA PRO A 34 -9.25 6.02 -8.27
C PRO A 34 -8.30 4.85 -8.00
N GLN A 35 -8.73 3.83 -7.26
CA GLN A 35 -7.84 2.74 -6.85
C GLN A 35 -7.23 1.98 -8.05
N ASN A 36 -7.95 1.90 -9.17
CA ASN A 36 -7.45 1.30 -10.41
C ASN A 36 -6.19 1.99 -10.99
N ASP A 37 -5.86 3.20 -10.53
CA ASP A 37 -4.59 3.85 -10.86
C ASP A 37 -3.37 3.08 -10.30
N LEU A 38 -3.57 2.05 -9.46
CA LEU A 38 -2.53 1.08 -9.09
C LEU A 38 -1.75 0.55 -10.31
N GLY A 39 -2.38 0.42 -11.48
CA GLY A 39 -1.76 0.02 -12.74
C GLY A 39 -0.75 1.01 -13.35
N HIS A 40 -0.48 2.14 -12.71
CA HIS A 40 0.52 3.08 -13.21
C HIS A 40 1.94 2.46 -13.17
N PRO A 41 2.79 2.64 -14.20
CA PRO A 41 4.12 2.00 -14.29
C PRO A 41 5.14 2.40 -13.21
N LYS A 42 4.77 3.36 -12.35
CA LYS A 42 5.58 3.82 -11.21
C LYS A 42 5.09 3.28 -9.87
N THR A 43 3.94 2.61 -9.83
CA THR A 43 3.47 1.92 -8.64
C THR A 43 4.37 0.71 -8.42
N LYS A 44 4.91 0.57 -7.20
CA LYS A 44 5.86 -0.48 -6.85
C LYS A 44 5.41 -1.36 -5.68
N ALA A 45 4.54 -0.83 -4.82
CA ALA A 45 4.00 -1.55 -3.69
C ALA A 45 2.65 -0.92 -3.32
N PHE A 46 1.79 -1.72 -2.69
CA PHE A 46 0.49 -1.27 -2.19
C PHE A 46 0.32 -1.66 -0.73
N ILE A 47 0.13 -0.67 0.15
CA ILE A 47 -0.25 -0.90 1.53
C ILE A 47 -1.77 -0.96 1.66
N THR A 48 -2.30 -2.03 2.25
CA THR A 48 -3.75 -2.21 2.35
C THR A 48 -4.15 -2.98 3.60
N HIS A 49 -5.35 -2.70 4.07
CA HIS A 49 -6.04 -3.46 5.10
C HIS A 49 -6.46 -4.87 4.63
N GLY A 50 -6.40 -5.20 3.34
CA GLY A 50 -6.75 -6.55 2.85
C GLY A 50 -8.22 -6.75 2.51
N GLY A 51 -8.95 -5.67 2.20
CA GLY A 51 -10.24 -5.75 1.54
C GLY A 51 -10.13 -6.45 0.18
N VAL A 52 -11.09 -7.32 -0.13
CA VAL A 52 -11.01 -8.25 -1.28
C VAL A 52 -10.87 -7.53 -2.63
N ASN A 53 -11.55 -6.41 -2.83
CA ASN A 53 -11.48 -5.65 -4.09
C ASN A 53 -10.08 -5.06 -4.30
N GLY A 54 -9.47 -4.49 -3.26
CA GLY A 54 -8.11 -3.97 -3.34
C GLY A 54 -7.07 -5.06 -3.60
N ILE A 55 -7.28 -6.26 -3.06
CA ILE A 55 -6.44 -7.42 -3.37
C ILE A 55 -6.59 -7.83 -4.84
N TYR A 56 -7.81 -7.88 -5.38
CA TYR A 56 -8.00 -8.21 -6.80
C TYR A 56 -7.37 -7.19 -7.74
N GLU A 57 -7.47 -5.90 -7.44
CA GLU A 57 -6.81 -4.85 -8.23
C GLU A 57 -5.28 -4.95 -8.15
N ALA A 58 -4.72 -5.24 -6.97
CA ALA A 58 -3.30 -5.46 -6.80
C ALA A 58 -2.80 -6.67 -7.60
N ILE A 59 -3.53 -7.79 -7.57
CA ILE A 59 -3.23 -8.98 -8.38
C ILE A 59 -3.31 -8.64 -9.88
N TYR A 60 -4.37 -7.97 -10.31
CA TYR A 60 -4.59 -7.62 -11.71
C TYR A 60 -3.44 -6.79 -12.29
N HIS A 61 -2.89 -5.86 -11.50
CA HIS A 61 -1.78 -4.99 -11.90
C HIS A 61 -0.39 -5.54 -11.53
N GLY A 62 -0.31 -6.72 -10.89
CA GLY A 62 0.96 -7.30 -10.45
C GLY A 62 1.69 -6.46 -9.40
N ILE A 63 0.94 -5.78 -8.53
CA ILE A 63 1.51 -4.93 -7.48
C ILE A 63 1.61 -5.72 -6.16
N PRO A 64 2.82 -5.89 -5.60
CA PRO A 64 3.01 -6.58 -4.33
C PRO A 64 2.44 -5.79 -3.14
N ILE A 65 2.02 -6.51 -2.11
CA ILE A 65 1.22 -5.97 -1.00
C ILE A 65 2.01 -5.89 0.31
N VAL A 66 1.86 -4.77 1.03
CA VAL A 66 2.11 -4.69 2.49
C VAL A 66 0.75 -4.72 3.19
N GLY A 67 0.43 -5.82 3.86
CA GLY A 67 -0.86 -6.05 4.49
C GLY A 67 -0.89 -5.62 5.96
N LEU A 68 -1.82 -4.75 6.34
CA LEU A 68 -2.12 -4.35 7.72
C LEU A 68 -3.59 -4.66 8.05
N PRO A 69 -3.94 -5.93 8.24
CA PRO A 69 -5.33 -6.34 8.39
C PRO A 69 -5.97 -5.74 9.64
N THR A 70 -7.22 -5.28 9.52
CA THR A 70 -7.97 -4.70 10.65
C THR A 70 -8.99 -5.70 11.22
N PHE A 71 -10.00 -6.11 10.45
CA PHE A 71 -11.12 -6.89 10.97
C PHE A 71 -11.67 -7.96 10.00
N VAL A 72 -12.43 -8.89 10.58
CA VAL A 72 -13.25 -9.90 9.88
C VAL A 72 -12.42 -10.81 8.97
N ASN A 73 -12.58 -10.71 7.66
CA ASN A 73 -11.96 -11.58 6.65
C ASN A 73 -10.60 -11.06 6.16
N GLN A 74 -10.24 -9.83 6.53
CA GLN A 74 -9.00 -9.20 6.10
C GLN A 74 -7.73 -9.97 6.54
N PRO A 75 -7.63 -10.48 7.80
CA PRO A 75 -6.47 -11.27 8.20
C PRO A 75 -6.27 -12.53 7.35
N ASP A 76 -7.36 -13.21 6.99
CA ASP A 76 -7.33 -14.42 6.17
C ASP A 76 -6.94 -14.12 4.73
N ASN A 77 -7.49 -13.04 4.16
CA ASN A 77 -7.12 -12.59 2.83
C ASN A 77 -5.62 -12.27 2.74
N ILE A 78 -5.08 -11.52 3.70
CA ILE A 78 -3.64 -11.19 3.72
C ILE A 78 -2.82 -12.46 3.95
N ALA A 79 -3.23 -13.37 4.84
CA ALA A 79 -2.55 -14.65 5.04
C ALA A 79 -2.49 -15.47 3.74
N HIS A 80 -3.56 -15.49 2.96
CA HIS A 80 -3.61 -16.15 1.66
C HIS A 80 -2.64 -15.51 0.65
N MET A 81 -2.56 -14.18 0.63
CA MET A 81 -1.62 -13.46 -0.25
C MET A 81 -0.16 -13.68 0.17
N THR A 82 0.13 -13.71 1.48
CA THR A 82 1.47 -14.04 1.98
C THR A 82 1.86 -15.48 1.64
N ALA A 83 0.95 -16.45 1.79
CA ALA A 83 1.21 -17.84 1.42
C ALA A 83 1.49 -18.03 -0.07
N LYS A 84 1.01 -17.12 -0.93
CA LYS A 84 1.28 -17.08 -2.36
C LYS A 84 2.54 -16.30 -2.74
N GLY A 85 3.28 -15.76 -1.77
CA GLY A 85 4.41 -14.88 -2.05
C GLY A 85 3.99 -13.57 -2.70
N ALA A 86 2.81 -13.03 -2.40
CA ALA A 86 2.33 -11.77 -2.98
C ALA A 86 2.19 -10.65 -1.95
N ALA A 87 2.41 -10.95 -0.66
CA ALA A 87 2.28 -9.96 0.41
C ALA A 87 3.24 -10.20 1.59
N ILE A 88 3.73 -9.11 2.18
CA ILE A 88 4.25 -9.10 3.56
C ILE A 88 3.12 -8.71 4.49
N ARG A 89 2.85 -9.52 5.52
CA ARG A 89 1.88 -9.20 6.57
C ARG A 89 2.58 -8.53 7.74
N LEU A 90 2.06 -7.38 8.17
CA LEU A 90 2.43 -6.69 9.41
C LEU A 90 1.27 -6.77 10.41
N ASP A 91 1.59 -6.71 11.71
CA ASP A 91 0.59 -6.64 12.77
C ASP A 91 0.34 -5.18 13.16
N LEU A 92 -0.88 -4.71 12.93
CA LEU A 92 -1.28 -3.33 13.20
C LEU A 92 -1.05 -2.90 14.65
N ASN A 93 -1.11 -3.82 15.61
CA ASN A 93 -0.97 -3.52 17.03
C ASN A 93 0.49 -3.35 17.47
N THR A 94 1.44 -3.89 16.71
CA THR A 94 2.85 -3.93 17.11
C THR A 94 3.78 -3.29 16.09
N VAL A 95 3.29 -2.98 14.88
CA VAL A 95 4.11 -2.43 13.79
C VAL A 95 4.77 -1.12 14.21
N SER A 96 6.08 -1.05 14.04
CA SER A 96 6.86 0.18 14.17
C SER A 96 7.09 0.85 12.80
N SER A 97 7.56 2.09 12.82
CA SER A 97 7.99 2.77 11.59
C SER A 97 9.14 2.03 10.88
N THR A 98 10.02 1.37 11.64
CA THR A 98 11.11 0.54 11.10
C THR A 98 10.58 -0.70 10.41
N ASP A 99 9.62 -1.42 11.02
CA ASP A 99 9.02 -2.62 10.40
C ASP A 99 8.34 -2.28 9.08
N LEU A 100 7.62 -1.16 9.04
CA LEU A 100 6.96 -0.69 7.82
C LEU A 100 7.97 -0.32 6.73
N PHE A 101 9.04 0.40 7.10
CA PHE A 101 10.11 0.76 6.18
C PHE A 101 10.81 -0.47 5.61
N ASP A 102 11.13 -1.45 6.45
CA ASP A 102 11.82 -2.67 6.04
C ASP A 102 10.93 -3.56 5.15
N ALA A 103 9.63 -3.63 5.42
CA ALA A 103 8.68 -4.32 4.54
C ALA A 103 8.65 -3.71 3.13
N PHE A 104 8.56 -2.39 3.01
CA PHE A 104 8.62 -1.72 1.71
C PHE A 104 9.97 -1.87 1.03
N LYS A 105 11.06 -1.73 1.79
CA LYS A 105 12.42 -1.91 1.27
C LYS A 105 12.60 -3.33 0.70
N THR A 106 12.06 -4.34 1.37
CA THR A 106 12.09 -5.72 0.90
C THR A 106 11.34 -5.85 -0.42
N ILE A 107 10.06 -5.47 -0.45
CA ILE A 107 9.21 -5.61 -1.64
C ILE A 107 9.72 -4.82 -2.86
N ILE A 108 10.27 -3.62 -2.65
CA ILE A 108 10.73 -2.75 -3.75
C ILE A 108 12.04 -3.26 -4.36
N ASN A 109 12.93 -3.86 -3.56
CA ASN A 109 14.25 -4.31 -4.03
C ASN A 109 14.28 -5.80 -4.41
N ASP A 110 13.37 -6.60 -3.86
CA ASP A 110 13.20 -8.02 -4.15
C ASP A 110 11.71 -8.27 -4.42
N PRO A 111 11.25 -8.09 -5.68
CA PRO A 111 9.86 -8.24 -6.02
C PRO A 111 9.45 -9.71 -5.81
N LEU A 112 8.50 -9.90 -4.89
CA LEU A 112 7.95 -11.21 -4.51
C LEU A 112 7.28 -11.95 -5.69
#